data_AF-A0A2N2Q3P0-F1
#
_entry.id   AF-A0A2N2Q3P0-F1
#
_cell.length_a   1.000
_cell.length_b   1.000
_cell.length_c   1.000
_cell.angle_alpha   90.00
_cell.angle_beta   90.00
_cell.angle_gamma   90.00
#
_symmetry.space_group_name_H-M   'P 1'
#
loop_
_entity.id
_entity.type
_entity.pdbx_description
1 polymer ?
#
loop_
_entity_poly.entity_id
_entity_poly.type
_entity_poly.pdbx_seq_one_letter_code
_entity_poly.pdbx_strand_id
1 'polypeptide(L)'
;MSERIIMRVGEALVAGGPAGTAAEPEVVIGEMNGPMGTAFANLLGDQVKGHTRVLAIMNTDIMVRPATIMVSKVTVKDTRYTN
;
A
#
# COMPACT_ATOMS: atom_id res chain seq x y z
N MET A 1 21.47 -3.32 -18.08
CA MET A 1 20.07 -3.23 -17.61
C MET A 1 20.05 -3.77 -16.19
N SER A 2 19.36 -3.12 -15.26
CA SER A 2 19.17 -3.69 -13.92
C SER A 2 18.32 -4.97 -14.02
N GLU A 3 18.59 -5.94 -13.16
CA GLU A 3 17.78 -7.16 -13.09
C GLU A 3 16.32 -6.82 -12.75
N ARG A 4 15.38 -7.54 -13.38
CA ARG A 4 13.94 -7.37 -13.10
C ARG A 4 13.61 -7.91 -11.73
N ILE A 5 12.88 -7.12 -10.94
CA ILE A 5 12.45 -7.54 -9.59
C ILE A 5 11.15 -8.30 -9.72
N ILE A 6 11.19 -9.63 -9.72
CA ILE A 6 9.96 -10.43 -9.82
C ILE A 6 9.08 -10.23 -8.58
N MET A 7 9.66 -10.40 -7.39
CA MET A 7 9.03 -10.08 -6.12
C MET A 7 10.12 -9.91 -5.06
N ARG A 8 10.02 -8.86 -4.24
CA ARG A 8 10.75 -8.73 -2.98
C ARG A 8 9.79 -8.25 -1.91
N VAL A 9 10.02 -8.69 -0.69
CA VAL A 9 9.22 -8.35 0.49
C VAL A 9 10.14 -7.69 1.51
N GLY A 10 9.63 -6.68 2.20
CA GLY A 10 10.30 -6.04 3.31
C GLY A 10 9.29 -5.54 4.33
N GLU A 11 9.75 -5.36 5.56
CA GLU A 11 9.00 -4.79 6.67
C GLU A 11 9.93 -3.88 7.46
N ALA A 12 9.36 -2.87 8.10
CA ALA A 12 10.07 -2.04 9.04
C ALA A 12 9.10 -1.47 10.09
N LEU A 13 9.55 -1.42 11.34
CA LEU A 13 8.84 -0.75 12.43
C LEU A 13 9.59 0.52 12.84
N VAL A 14 8.87 1.64 12.84
CA VAL A 14 9.32 2.89 13.45
C VAL A 14 8.38 3.22 14.60
N ALA A 15 8.94 3.24 15.82
CA ALA A 15 8.22 3.52 17.06
C ALA A 15 8.96 4.56 17.92
N GLY A 16 8.41 4.86 19.10
CA GLY A 16 8.97 5.84 20.04
C GLY A 16 8.35 7.25 19.97
N GLY A 17 7.36 7.44 19.09
CA GLY A 17 6.50 8.63 19.09
C GLY A 17 5.39 8.58 20.14
N PRO A 18 4.42 9.53 20.07
CA PRO A 18 3.23 9.50 20.92
C PRO A 18 2.46 8.17 20.86
N ALA A 19 1.63 7.91 21.87
CA ALA A 19 0.83 6.70 21.92
C ALA A 19 -0.06 6.57 20.66
N GLY A 20 -0.01 5.40 20.02
CA GLY A 20 -0.78 5.12 18.80
C GLY A 20 -0.17 5.63 17.50
N THR A 21 1.08 6.13 17.49
CA THR A 21 1.74 6.62 16.28
C THR A 21 2.88 5.73 15.78
N ALA A 22 3.00 4.50 16.28
CA ALA A 22 3.94 3.54 15.71
C ALA A 22 3.52 3.20 14.27
N ALA A 23 4.49 3.17 13.36
CA ALA A 23 4.27 2.84 11.95
C ALA A 23 5.00 1.55 11.62
N GLU A 24 4.28 0.61 11.00
CA GLU A 24 4.80 -0.72 10.65
C GLU A 24 4.33 -1.09 9.23
N PRO A 25 4.95 -0.51 8.18
CA PRO A 25 4.69 -0.91 6.80
C PRO A 25 5.23 -2.32 6.48
N GLU A 26 4.36 -3.14 5.91
CA GLU A 26 4.72 -4.38 5.20
C GLU A 26 4.63 -4.10 3.70
N VAL A 27 5.75 -4.23 2.99
CA VAL A 27 5.89 -3.79 1.59
C VAL A 27 6.29 -4.95 0.70
N VAL A 28 5.61 -5.06 -0.44
CA VAL A 28 5.98 -5.96 -1.53
C VAL A 28 6.21 -5.14 -2.80
N ILE A 29 7.34 -5.38 -3.47
CA ILE A 29 7.68 -4.73 -4.74
C ILE A 29 7.87 -5.80 -5.82
N GLY A 30 7.47 -5.51 -7.06
CA GLY A 30 7.71 -6.41 -8.17
C GLY A 30 7.23 -5.86 -9.51
N GLU A 31 7.50 -6.63 -10.57
CA GLU A 31 7.05 -6.33 -11.92
C GLU A 31 5.52 -6.44 -12.07
N MET A 32 4.93 -5.51 -12.83
CA MET A 32 3.50 -5.53 -13.16
C MET A 32 3.13 -6.65 -14.14
N ASN A 33 4.08 -7.18 -14.91
CA ASN A 33 3.87 -8.38 -15.72
C ASN A 33 4.32 -9.61 -14.92
N GLY A 34 3.50 -10.02 -13.95
CA GLY A 34 3.80 -11.11 -13.03
C GLY A 34 2.84 -11.16 -11.83
N PRO A 35 3.17 -11.94 -10.79
CA PRO A 35 2.32 -12.12 -9.60
C PRO A 35 1.94 -10.80 -8.92
N MET A 36 2.85 -9.82 -8.90
CA MET A 36 2.55 -8.50 -8.34
C MET A 36 1.52 -7.73 -9.15
N GLY A 37 1.55 -7.80 -10.49
CA GLY A 37 0.51 -7.20 -11.32
C GLY A 37 -0.87 -7.78 -11.07
N THR A 38 -0.97 -9.11 -10.95
CA THR A 38 -2.23 -9.78 -10.60
C THR A 38 -2.73 -9.35 -9.23
N ALA A 39 -1.86 -9.33 -8.22
CA ALA A 39 -2.22 -8.88 -6.87
C ALA A 39 -2.66 -7.41 -6.86
N PHE A 40 -1.93 -6.55 -7.56
CA PHE A 40 -2.26 -5.13 -7.70
C PHE A 40 -3.64 -4.93 -8.34
N ALA A 41 -3.92 -5.61 -9.46
CA ALA A 41 -5.19 -5.50 -10.16
C ALA A 41 -6.38 -6.00 -9.31
N ASN A 42 -6.20 -7.14 -8.63
CA ASN A 42 -7.22 -7.71 -7.75
C ASN A 42 -7.53 -6.76 -6.58
N LEU A 43 -6.51 -6.25 -5.90
CA LEU A 43 -6.68 -5.35 -4.76
C LEU A 43 -7.29 -4.01 -5.18
N LEU A 44 -6.93 -3.46 -6.35
CA LEU A 44 -7.52 -2.20 -6.82
C LEU A 44 -9.00 -2.36 -7.17
N GLY A 45 -9.37 -3.47 -7.80
CA GLY A 45 -10.74 -3.76 -8.24
C GLY A 45 -11.70 -4.24 -7.14
N ASP A 46 -11.17 -4.76 -6.03
CA ASP A 46 -11.96 -5.24 -4.90
C ASP A 46 -11.87 -4.22 -3.76
N GLN A 47 -12.90 -3.41 -3.50
CA GLN A 47 -12.93 -2.53 -2.33
C GLN A 47 -13.66 -3.22 -1.18
N VAL A 48 -13.04 -3.24 0.01
CA VAL A 48 -13.62 -3.87 1.20
C VAL A 48 -13.90 -2.82 2.27
N LYS A 49 -15.10 -2.86 2.84
CA LYS A 49 -15.50 -1.95 3.93
C LYS A 49 -14.50 -2.05 5.10
N GLY A 50 -13.92 -0.92 5.48
CA GLY A 50 -12.90 -0.84 6.53
C GLY A 50 -11.48 -1.15 6.08
N HIS A 51 -11.27 -1.57 4.82
CA HIS A 51 -9.97 -1.87 4.23
C HIS A 51 -9.87 -1.31 2.81
N THR A 52 -9.82 0.02 2.70
CA THR A 52 -9.71 0.73 1.43
C THR A 52 -8.39 0.41 0.73
N ARG A 53 -8.42 0.26 -0.60
CA ARG A 53 -7.28 -0.15 -1.42
C ARG A 53 -7.07 0.85 -2.55
N VAL A 54 -6.27 1.87 -2.30
CA VAL A 54 -6.18 3.05 -3.18
C VAL A 54 -4.75 3.28 -3.67
N LEU A 55 -4.65 3.95 -4.81
CA LEU A 55 -3.36 4.43 -5.29
C LEU A 55 -2.77 5.44 -4.31
N ALA A 56 -1.50 5.27 -3.98
CA ALA A 56 -0.75 6.31 -3.30
C ALA A 56 -0.58 7.51 -4.26
N ILE A 57 -0.99 8.69 -3.80
CA ILE A 57 -0.89 9.93 -4.55
C ILE A 57 0.10 10.89 -3.89
N MET A 58 0.92 11.56 -4.70
CA MET A 58 1.80 12.63 -4.24
C MET A 58 1.01 13.92 -4.03
N ASN A 59 0.07 14.21 -4.94
CA ASN A 59 -0.81 15.38 -4.95
C ASN A 59 -2.16 14.99 -5.60
N THR A 60 -3.15 15.89 -5.53
CA THR A 60 -4.44 15.74 -6.23
C THR A 60 -4.19 15.40 -7.70
N ASP A 61 -4.82 14.31 -8.16
CA ASP A 61 -4.71 13.79 -9.52
C ASP A 61 -3.29 13.36 -9.96
N ILE A 62 -2.33 13.23 -9.04
CA ILE A 62 -0.94 12.83 -9.33
C ILE A 62 -0.54 11.62 -8.48
N MET A 63 -0.59 10.42 -9.07
CA MET A 63 -0.08 9.20 -8.44
C MET A 63 1.45 9.16 -8.35
N VAL A 64 1.99 8.44 -7.37
CA VAL A 64 3.43 8.17 -7.30
C VAL A 64 3.88 7.21 -8.41
N ARG A 65 5.18 7.24 -8.74
CA ARG A 65 5.84 6.26 -9.61
C ARG A 65 7.06 5.67 -8.87
N PRO A 66 7.20 4.32 -8.78
CA PRO A 66 6.34 3.29 -9.36
C PRO A 66 4.92 3.28 -8.77
N ALA A 67 3.94 2.80 -9.57
CA ALA A 67 2.56 2.70 -9.14
C ALA A 67 2.47 1.89 -7.84
N THR A 68 1.82 2.46 -6.83
CA THR A 68 1.79 1.90 -5.48
C THR A 68 0.35 1.89 -4.99
N ILE A 69 -0.08 0.75 -4.45
CA ILE A 69 -1.37 0.62 -3.77
C ILE A 69 -1.13 0.51 -2.27
N MET A 70 -1.91 1.25 -1.47
CA MET A 70 -1.90 1.13 -0.02
C MET A 70 -3.18 0.45 0.45
N VAL A 71 -3.03 -0.48 1.39
CA VAL A 71 -4.13 -1.23 2.01
C VAL A 71 -4.00 -1.05 3.51
N SER A 72 -5.10 -0.72 4.20
CA SER A 72 -5.06 -0.60 5.66
C SER A 72 -4.93 -1.97 6.32
N LYS A 73 -3.96 -2.11 7.22
CA LYS A 73 -3.80 -3.30 8.08
C LYS A 73 -4.93 -3.41 9.11
N VAL A 74 -5.35 -2.26 9.65
CA VAL A 74 -6.43 -2.18 10.64
C VAL A 74 -7.78 -1.92 9.97
N THR A 75 -8.84 -2.49 10.55
CA THR A 75 -10.21 -2.21 10.11
C THR A 75 -10.62 -0.80 10.53
N VAL A 76 -10.81 0.07 9.55
CA VAL A 76 -11.27 1.45 9.78
C VAL A 76 -12.79 1.46 10.03
N LYS A 77 -13.21 2.04 11.15
CA LYS A 77 -14.62 2.09 11.59
C LYS A 77 -15.21 3.48 11.71
N ASP A 78 -14.37 4.52 11.64
CA ASP A 78 -14.75 5.90 11.89
C ASP A 78 -14.32 6.78 10.71
N THR A 79 -15.19 7.70 10.30
CA THR A 79 -14.96 8.62 9.18
C THR A 79 -13.83 9.60 9.46
N ARG A 80 -13.45 9.80 10.72
CA ARG A 80 -12.25 10.54 11.12
C ARG A 80 -10.99 10.07 10.38
N TYR A 81 -10.91 8.81 9.96
CA TYR A 81 -9.72 8.23 9.33
C TYR A 81 -9.86 8.01 7.81
N THR A 82 -10.93 8.51 7.20
CA THR A 82 -11.20 8.32 5.76
C THR A 82 -11.47 9.61 4.99
N ASN A 83 -11.52 10.76 5.68
CA ASN A 83 -11.88 12.06 5.14
C ASN A 83 -10.71 13.04 5.18
#